data_AF-A0A5S3UPX8-F1
#
_entry.id   AF-A0A5S3UPX8-F1
#
_cell.length_a   1.000
_cell.length_b   1.000
_cell.length_c   1.000
_cell.angle_alpha   90.00
_cell.angle_beta   90.00
_cell.angle_gamma   90.00
#
_symmetry.space_group_name_H-M   'P 1'
#
loop_
_entity.id
_entity.type
_entity.pdbx_description
1 polymer ?
#
loop_
_entity_poly.entity_id
_entity_poly.type
_entity_poly.pdbx_seq_one_letter_code
_entity_poly.pdbx_strand_id
1 'polypeptide(L)'
;MDAISKMSLIELSRHFAYLQNSELCWQRLEHLILQQCKENFVQARQSAQEVDAMSVWWQTCFELLSAHQIQICHVNYREEYIELFNRGPAIVDLHGWKLCAGDQGQSLVFPRRTLMHPQEKLTITTSEHDSTLNFASARPIWNNRGDSATLLDASWAEICCWKYGVAAHCEVAISQVHYDRAQHDEYVEIANLGSAWVDLSGWSVVGDKSQQFEFPTGAVLRPQGMVRVYTSLCHTQTGGFSFNSKQALWMREGGEACLLDYQSRLVSKFSW
;
A
#
# COMPACT_ATOMS: atom_id res chain seq x y z
N MET A 1 -3.62 30.17 -5.05
CA MET A 1 -2.79 29.43 -6.02
C MET A 1 -2.62 28.05 -5.40
N ASP A 2 -3.52 27.14 -5.77
CA ASP A 2 -3.90 25.97 -4.98
C ASP A 2 -2.79 24.91 -4.95
N ALA A 3 -2.59 24.22 -3.82
CA ALA A 3 -1.49 23.26 -3.63
C ALA A 3 -1.44 22.17 -4.73
N ILE A 4 -2.63 21.82 -5.25
CA ILE A 4 -2.85 20.89 -6.36
C ILE A 4 -2.09 21.32 -7.63
N SER A 5 -1.99 22.63 -7.90
CA SER A 5 -1.34 23.15 -9.11
C SER A 5 0.18 22.94 -9.16
N LYS A 6 0.81 22.60 -8.02
CA LYS A 6 2.25 22.34 -7.91
C LYS A 6 2.60 20.86 -7.78
N MET A 7 1.61 20.00 -7.53
CA MET A 7 1.83 18.57 -7.38
C MET A 7 2.25 17.93 -8.72
N SER A 8 3.19 16.98 -8.61
CA SER A 8 3.57 16.03 -9.65
C SER A 8 2.50 14.94 -9.85
N LEU A 9 2.62 14.16 -10.93
CA LEU A 9 1.73 13.01 -11.20
C LEU A 9 1.72 12.00 -10.04
N ILE A 10 2.89 11.74 -9.45
CA ILE A 10 3.05 10.81 -8.31
C ILE A 10 2.35 11.36 -7.06
N GLU A 11 2.54 12.64 -6.75
CA GLU A 11 1.90 13.28 -5.60
C GLU A 11 0.37 13.35 -5.74
N LEU A 12 -0.12 13.64 -6.95
CA LEU A 12 -1.56 13.64 -7.25
C LEU A 12 -2.14 12.23 -7.11
N SER A 13 -1.47 11.21 -7.65
CA SER A 13 -1.90 9.82 -7.53
C SER A 13 -2.00 9.39 -6.06
N ARG A 14 -1.02 9.77 -5.23
CA ARG A 14 -1.01 9.44 -3.80
C ARG A 14 -2.15 10.10 -3.03
N HIS A 15 -2.48 11.37 -3.29
CA HIS A 15 -3.44 12.11 -2.47
C HIS A 15 -4.86 12.20 -3.06
N PHE A 16 -5.09 11.60 -4.24
CA PHE A 16 -6.30 11.78 -5.02
C PHE A 16 -7.60 11.52 -4.24
N ALA A 17 -7.62 10.52 -3.36
CA ALA A 17 -8.80 10.12 -2.60
C ALA A 17 -9.27 11.13 -1.53
N TYR A 18 -8.44 12.12 -1.18
CA TYR A 18 -8.68 13.06 -0.07
C TYR A 18 -8.77 14.51 -0.51
N LEU A 19 -8.45 14.81 -1.78
CA LEU A 19 -8.54 16.15 -2.31
C LEU A 19 -10.02 16.51 -2.48
N GLN A 20 -10.49 17.52 -1.72
CA GLN A 20 -11.88 18.00 -1.75
C GLN A 20 -12.30 18.61 -3.10
N ASN A 21 -11.41 18.64 -4.10
CA ASN A 21 -11.65 19.18 -5.42
C ASN A 21 -11.13 18.23 -6.52
N SER A 22 -11.81 17.10 -6.65
CA SER A 22 -11.46 16.05 -7.62
C SER A 22 -11.38 16.57 -9.06
N GLU A 23 -12.19 17.57 -9.41
CA GLU A 23 -12.18 18.21 -10.73
C GLU A 23 -10.86 18.91 -11.04
N LEU A 24 -10.32 19.70 -10.09
CA LEU A 24 -8.99 20.31 -10.26
C LEU A 24 -7.88 19.25 -10.37
N CYS A 25 -8.05 18.11 -9.71
CA CYS A 25 -7.08 17.01 -9.77
C CYS A 25 -7.10 16.35 -11.15
N TRP A 26 -8.30 16.10 -11.71
CA TRP A 26 -8.45 15.59 -13.07
C TRP A 26 -7.86 16.53 -14.11
N GLN A 27 -8.15 17.82 -14.02
CA GLN A 27 -7.59 18.84 -14.92
C GLN A 27 -6.06 18.89 -14.83
N ARG A 28 -5.50 18.77 -13.63
CA ARG A 28 -4.05 18.75 -13.44
C ARG A 28 -3.41 17.49 -14.02
N LEU A 29 -4.02 16.31 -13.83
CA LEU A 29 -3.56 15.06 -14.43
C LEU A 29 -3.55 15.15 -15.96
N GLU A 30 -4.66 15.60 -16.55
CA GLU A 30 -4.77 15.79 -17.99
C GLU A 30 -3.69 16.76 -18.51
N HIS A 31 -3.51 17.88 -17.81
CA HIS A 31 -2.50 18.87 -18.17
C HIS A 31 -1.08 18.29 -18.18
N LEU A 32 -0.70 17.53 -17.14
CA LEU A 32 0.63 16.94 -17.01
C LEU A 32 0.88 15.88 -18.10
N ILE A 33 -0.10 15.01 -18.35
CA ILE A 33 -0.02 14.01 -19.42
C ILE A 33 0.12 14.70 -20.78
N LEU A 34 -0.77 15.66 -21.07
CA LEU A 34 -0.76 16.38 -22.35
C LEU A 34 0.54 17.15 -22.57
N GLN A 35 1.10 17.74 -21.51
CA GLN A 35 2.39 18.41 -21.57
C GLN A 35 3.49 17.42 -21.96
N GLN A 36 3.59 16.28 -21.27
CA GLN A 36 4.59 15.25 -21.58
C GLN A 36 4.41 14.69 -23.00
N CYS A 37 3.17 14.46 -23.44
CA CYS A 37 2.88 14.01 -24.80
C CYS A 37 3.41 14.99 -25.86
N LYS A 38 3.25 16.30 -25.63
CA LYS A 38 3.75 17.33 -26.55
C LYS A 38 5.28 17.34 -26.60
N GLU A 39 5.93 17.22 -25.44
CA GLU A 39 7.39 17.16 -25.35
C GLU A 39 7.94 15.92 -26.09
N ASN A 40 7.36 14.74 -25.82
CA ASN A 40 7.71 13.48 -26.49
C ASN A 40 7.49 13.56 -28.01
N PHE A 41 6.40 14.18 -28.47
CA PHE A 41 6.12 14.35 -29.90
C PHE A 41 7.17 15.24 -30.59
N VAL A 42 7.58 16.33 -29.94
CA VAL A 42 8.65 17.22 -30.48
C VAL A 42 9.99 16.47 -30.54
N GLN A 43 10.35 15.73 -29.49
CA GLN A 43 11.60 14.96 -29.44
C GLN A 43 11.66 13.85 -30.51
N ALA A 44 10.57 13.12 -30.71
CA ALA A 44 10.49 12.07 -31.73
C ALA A 44 10.70 12.64 -33.13
N ARG A 45 10.08 13.79 -33.44
CA ARG A 45 10.27 14.49 -34.72
C ARG A 45 11.70 15.02 -34.91
N GLN A 46 12.32 15.54 -33.85
CA GLN A 46 13.72 15.96 -33.89
C GLN A 46 14.67 14.79 -34.15
N SER A 47 14.30 13.58 -33.71
CA SER A 47 15.04 12.34 -33.92
C SER A 47 14.71 11.64 -35.25
N ALA A 48 14.00 12.31 -36.17
CA ALA A 48 13.55 11.80 -37.47
C ALA A 48 12.71 10.50 -37.38
N GLN A 49 12.03 10.25 -36.27
CA GLN A 49 11.07 9.15 -36.15
C GLN A 49 9.72 9.57 -36.75
N GLU A 50 9.13 8.71 -37.58
CA GLU A 50 7.74 8.86 -38.01
C GLU A 50 6.81 8.38 -36.89
N VAL A 51 6.11 9.33 -36.26
CA VAL A 51 5.16 9.06 -35.17
C VAL A 51 3.87 9.84 -35.38
N ASP A 52 2.73 9.23 -35.03
CA ASP A 52 1.44 9.89 -34.97
C ASP A 52 1.08 10.29 -33.53
N ALA A 53 0.16 11.26 -33.40
CA ALA A 53 -0.21 11.82 -32.11
C ALA A 53 -0.85 10.79 -31.16
N MET A 54 -1.60 9.81 -31.69
CA MET A 54 -2.26 8.78 -30.87
C MET A 54 -1.24 7.80 -30.33
N SER A 55 -0.27 7.37 -31.14
CA SER A 55 0.83 6.51 -30.69
C SER A 55 1.67 7.19 -29.62
N VAL A 56 2.03 8.46 -29.80
CA VAL A 56 2.78 9.22 -28.77
C VAL A 56 1.98 9.37 -27.49
N TRP A 57 0.68 9.68 -27.59
CA TRP A 57 -0.20 9.79 -26.43
C TRP A 57 -0.28 8.47 -25.66
N TRP A 58 -0.54 7.37 -26.36
CA TRP A 58 -0.61 6.03 -25.77
C TRP A 58 0.70 5.65 -25.08
N GLN A 59 1.84 5.82 -25.77
CA GLN A 59 3.16 5.48 -25.25
C GLN A 59 3.51 6.32 -24.01
N THR A 60 3.17 7.61 -24.02
CA THR A 60 3.39 8.49 -22.87
C THR A 60 2.56 8.05 -21.66
N CYS A 61 1.28 7.74 -21.86
CA CYS A 61 0.44 7.19 -20.80
C CYS A 61 1.01 5.88 -20.25
N PHE A 62 1.50 5.00 -21.13
CA PHE A 62 2.10 3.74 -20.74
C PHE A 62 3.37 3.95 -19.89
N GLU A 63 4.29 4.81 -20.33
CA GLU A 63 5.54 5.11 -19.61
C GLU A 63 5.29 5.70 -18.22
N LEU A 64 4.29 6.58 -18.10
CA LEU A 64 3.96 7.21 -16.83
C LEU A 64 3.26 6.26 -15.84
N LEU A 65 2.46 5.32 -16.33
CA LEU A 65 1.50 4.58 -15.50
C LEU A 65 1.82 3.10 -15.34
N SER A 66 2.53 2.48 -16.29
CA SER A 66 2.79 1.04 -16.29
C SER A 66 3.52 0.57 -15.04
N ALA A 67 4.45 1.36 -14.49
CA ALA A 67 5.17 1.00 -13.27
C ALA A 67 4.25 0.85 -12.04
N HIS A 68 3.16 1.63 -11.98
CA HIS A 68 2.23 1.66 -10.84
C HIS A 68 1.32 0.40 -10.77
N GLN A 69 1.38 -0.48 -11.77
CA GLN A 69 0.71 -1.78 -11.69
C GLN A 69 1.51 -2.82 -10.90
N ILE A 70 2.79 -2.55 -10.63
CA ILE A 70 3.63 -3.40 -9.78
C ILE A 70 3.44 -2.98 -8.33
N GLN A 71 3.21 -3.95 -7.46
CA GLN A 71 3.09 -3.71 -6.03
C GLN A 71 3.78 -4.81 -5.23
N ILE A 72 4.28 -4.46 -4.04
CA ILE A 72 4.57 -5.44 -3.00
C ILE A 72 3.22 -5.96 -2.49
N CYS A 73 3.00 -7.27 -2.52
CA CYS A 73 1.76 -7.88 -2.07
C CYS A 73 1.90 -8.69 -0.78
N HIS A 74 3.13 -9.06 -0.39
CA HIS A 74 3.37 -9.82 0.83
C HIS A 74 4.82 -9.72 1.29
N VAL A 75 5.04 -9.68 2.60
CA VAL A 75 6.35 -9.86 3.24
C VAL A 75 6.20 -10.92 4.32
N ASN A 76 7.04 -11.95 4.30
CA ASN A 76 7.06 -13.00 5.32
C ASN A 76 8.42 -12.98 6.03
N TYR A 77 8.44 -12.43 7.24
CA TYR A 77 9.63 -12.34 8.09
C TYR A 77 10.02 -13.66 8.79
N ARG A 78 9.23 -14.72 8.64
CA ARG A 78 9.54 -16.03 9.22
C ARG A 78 10.26 -16.90 8.21
N GLU A 79 9.76 -16.89 6.98
CA GLU A 79 10.32 -17.63 5.84
C GLU A 79 11.27 -16.77 5.01
N GLU A 80 11.50 -15.52 5.44
CA GLU A 80 12.50 -14.60 4.90
C GLU A 80 12.35 -14.30 3.39
N TYR A 81 11.14 -13.97 2.96
CA TYR A 81 10.84 -13.60 1.57
C TYR A 81 9.85 -12.43 1.44
N ILE A 82 9.83 -11.84 0.25
CA ILE A 82 8.89 -10.82 -0.18
C ILE A 82 8.31 -11.20 -1.54
N GLU A 83 7.06 -10.84 -1.78
CA GLU A 83 6.38 -11.07 -3.07
C GLU A 83 5.97 -9.75 -3.71
N LEU A 84 6.29 -9.63 -4.99
CA LEU A 84 5.72 -8.62 -5.87
C LEU A 84 4.58 -9.23 -6.68
N PHE A 85 3.64 -8.39 -7.08
CA PHE A 85 2.54 -8.77 -7.93
C PHE A 85 2.32 -7.72 -9.02
N ASN A 86 2.19 -8.18 -10.27
CA ASN A 86 1.72 -7.35 -11.36
C ASN A 86 0.18 -7.39 -11.42
N ARG A 87 -0.48 -6.34 -10.93
CA ARG A 87 -1.95 -6.28 -10.91
C ARG A 87 -2.58 -5.82 -12.22
N GLY A 88 -1.78 -5.36 -13.17
CA GLY A 88 -2.28 -4.73 -14.39
C GLY A 88 -2.11 -5.60 -15.64
N PRO A 89 -2.49 -5.07 -16.81
CA PRO A 89 -2.59 -5.83 -18.04
C PRO A 89 -1.29 -5.84 -18.85
N ALA A 90 -0.27 -5.07 -18.46
CA ALA A 90 0.95 -4.91 -19.24
C ALA A 90 2.13 -5.67 -18.64
N ILE A 91 3.04 -6.12 -19.51
CA ILE A 91 4.34 -6.64 -19.07
C ILE A 91 5.21 -5.46 -18.63
N VAL A 92 5.89 -5.58 -17.49
CA VAL A 92 6.85 -4.58 -16.99
C VAL A 92 8.24 -5.18 -16.92
N ASP A 93 9.22 -4.48 -17.45
CA ASP A 93 10.63 -4.78 -17.20
C ASP A 93 11.07 -4.08 -15.91
N LEU A 94 11.46 -4.86 -14.90
CA LEU A 94 11.97 -4.35 -13.63
C LEU A 94 13.46 -4.01 -13.70
N HIS A 95 14.15 -4.18 -14.83
CA HIS A 95 15.58 -3.93 -14.92
C HIS A 95 15.98 -2.57 -14.32
N GLY A 96 16.93 -2.58 -13.39
CA GLY A 96 17.45 -1.38 -12.75
C GLY A 96 16.56 -0.79 -11.65
N TRP A 97 15.35 -1.33 -11.45
CA TRP A 97 14.55 -1.03 -10.27
C TRP A 97 15.29 -1.52 -9.01
N LYS A 98 14.87 -1.00 -7.86
CA LYS A 98 15.49 -1.32 -6.58
C LYS A 98 14.45 -1.69 -5.53
N LEU A 99 14.67 -2.81 -4.85
CA LEU A 99 13.91 -3.21 -3.68
C LEU A 99 14.77 -2.99 -2.44
N CYS A 100 14.32 -2.13 -1.53
CA CYS A 100 15.01 -1.81 -0.28
C CYS A 100 14.25 -2.43 0.89
N ALA A 101 14.97 -3.09 1.79
CA ALA A 101 14.49 -3.47 3.10
C ALA A 101 15.08 -2.52 4.15
N GLY A 102 14.30 -2.20 5.18
CA GLY A 102 14.56 -1.29 6.30
C GLY A 102 15.93 -0.63 6.45
N ASP A 103 16.96 -1.45 6.62
CA ASP A 103 18.29 -1.00 7.00
C ASP A 103 19.18 -0.66 5.81
N GLN A 104 20.13 0.26 6.04
CA GLN A 104 21.09 0.64 5.01
C GLN A 104 21.92 -0.57 4.54
N GLY A 105 21.94 -0.76 3.21
CA GLY A 105 22.68 -1.84 2.56
C GLY A 105 21.85 -3.10 2.28
N GLN A 106 20.64 -3.21 2.83
CA GLN A 106 19.73 -4.33 2.54
C GLN A 106 18.90 -4.00 1.30
N SER A 107 19.48 -4.15 0.12
CA SER A 107 18.76 -3.84 -1.12
C SER A 107 19.16 -4.74 -2.28
N LEU A 108 18.18 -5.03 -3.12
CA LEU A 108 18.32 -5.75 -4.37
C LEU A 108 18.11 -4.78 -5.53
N VAL A 109 19.00 -4.82 -6.53
CA VAL A 109 18.78 -4.18 -7.83
C VAL A 109 18.41 -5.26 -8.82
N PHE A 110 17.28 -5.09 -9.51
CA PHE A 110 16.77 -6.11 -10.43
C PHE A 110 17.69 -6.23 -11.66
N PRO A 111 18.14 -7.45 -12.01
CA PRO A 111 19.03 -7.68 -13.14
C PRO A 111 18.32 -7.42 -14.47
N ARG A 112 19.07 -7.49 -15.57
CA ARG A 112 18.48 -7.41 -16.91
C ARG A 112 17.54 -8.58 -17.15
N ARG A 113 16.48 -8.35 -17.93
CA ARG A 113 15.49 -9.35 -18.32
C ARG A 113 14.63 -9.88 -17.16
N THR A 114 14.41 -9.06 -16.13
CA THR A 114 13.38 -9.37 -15.11
C THR A 114 12.04 -8.81 -15.57
N LEU A 115 11.31 -9.63 -16.33
CA LEU A 115 9.99 -9.27 -16.85
C LEU A 115 8.92 -9.79 -15.92
N MET A 116 7.96 -8.95 -15.56
CA MET A 116 6.74 -9.35 -14.85
C MET A 116 5.54 -9.29 -15.79
N HIS A 117 4.97 -10.45 -16.05
CA HIS A 117 3.77 -10.64 -16.85
C HIS A 117 2.51 -10.23 -16.08
N PRO A 118 1.40 -9.94 -16.78
CA PRO A 118 0.11 -9.65 -16.14
C PRO A 118 -0.30 -10.74 -15.16
N GLN A 119 -0.72 -10.35 -13.96
CA GLN A 119 -1.13 -11.25 -12.87
C GLN A 119 -0.02 -12.19 -12.36
N GLU A 120 1.24 -11.97 -12.75
CA GLU A 120 2.37 -12.73 -12.24
C GLU A 120 2.74 -12.28 -10.82
N LYS A 121 3.13 -13.26 -10.00
CA LYS A 121 3.81 -13.03 -8.72
C LYS A 121 5.29 -13.36 -8.87
N LEU A 122 6.14 -12.50 -8.33
CA LEU A 122 7.57 -12.72 -8.23
C LEU A 122 7.97 -12.77 -6.76
N THR A 123 8.47 -13.92 -6.32
CA THR A 123 8.99 -14.12 -4.97
C THR A 123 10.48 -13.84 -4.94
N ILE A 124 10.92 -13.02 -3.98
CA ILE A 124 12.31 -12.70 -3.74
C ILE A 124 12.68 -13.17 -2.33
N THR A 125 13.66 -14.06 -2.23
CA THR A 125 14.14 -14.62 -0.95
C THR A 125 15.33 -13.84 -0.40
N THR A 126 15.63 -14.03 0.88
CA THR A 126 16.79 -13.38 1.51
C THR A 126 18.13 -14.01 1.10
N SER A 127 18.21 -15.33 1.08
CA SER A 127 19.44 -16.08 0.83
C SER A 127 19.38 -16.91 -0.46
N GLU A 128 20.57 -17.30 -0.93
CA GLU A 128 20.84 -17.97 -2.22
C GLU A 128 20.44 -19.46 -2.26
N HIS A 129 19.44 -19.91 -1.50
CA HIS A 129 19.11 -21.34 -1.43
C HIS A 129 18.52 -21.92 -2.73
N ASP A 130 18.18 -21.07 -3.72
CA ASP A 130 17.68 -21.49 -5.03
C ASP A 130 18.13 -20.51 -6.14
N SER A 131 17.95 -20.93 -7.39
CA SER A 131 18.09 -20.17 -8.64
C SER A 131 17.13 -18.98 -8.80
N THR A 132 16.36 -18.67 -7.76
CA THR A 132 15.41 -17.56 -7.71
C THR A 132 16.10 -16.25 -7.36
N LEU A 133 15.46 -15.14 -7.74
CA LEU A 133 15.93 -13.81 -7.43
C LEU A 133 15.99 -13.61 -5.90
N ASN A 134 17.09 -13.08 -5.38
CA ASN A 134 17.31 -12.97 -3.93
C ASN A 134 18.18 -11.76 -3.56
N PHE A 135 18.22 -11.41 -2.27
CA PHE A 135 19.03 -10.30 -1.75
C PHE A 135 20.52 -10.62 -1.56
N ALA A 136 20.96 -11.85 -1.84
CA ALA A 136 22.33 -12.34 -1.61
C ALA A 136 22.83 -12.11 -0.17
N SER A 137 21.95 -12.27 0.83
CA SER A 137 22.30 -12.10 2.24
C SER A 137 22.43 -13.44 2.95
N ALA A 138 23.52 -13.60 3.70
CA ALA A 138 23.73 -14.74 4.60
C ALA A 138 23.00 -14.60 5.95
N ARG A 139 22.31 -13.48 6.17
CA ARG A 139 21.56 -13.18 7.39
C ARG A 139 20.12 -12.79 7.06
N PRO A 140 19.15 -13.08 7.95
CA PRO A 140 17.80 -12.55 7.84
C PRO A 140 17.82 -11.04 7.62
N ILE A 141 16.97 -10.58 6.69
CA ILE A 141 16.78 -9.17 6.35
C ILE A 141 15.50 -8.66 7.00
N TRP A 142 14.44 -9.47 7.04
CA TRP A 142 13.14 -9.02 7.52
C TRP A 142 13.06 -9.13 9.04
N ASN A 143 12.93 -7.98 9.72
CA ASN A 143 12.90 -7.93 11.18
C ASN A 143 11.58 -8.47 11.78
N ASN A 144 11.70 -9.43 12.69
CA ASN A 144 10.58 -10.00 13.45
C ASN A 144 9.86 -9.04 14.43
N ARG A 145 10.32 -7.78 14.57
CA ARG A 145 9.64 -6.71 15.31
C ARG A 145 8.86 -5.77 14.40
N GLY A 146 9.08 -5.83 13.10
CA GLY A 146 8.52 -4.92 12.11
C GLY A 146 9.57 -4.18 11.30
N ASP A 147 9.29 -4.01 10.02
CA ASP A 147 10.16 -3.38 9.05
C ASP A 147 9.34 -2.74 7.91
N SER A 148 10.02 -2.02 7.02
CA SER A 148 9.51 -1.52 5.75
C SER A 148 10.21 -2.16 4.55
N ALA A 149 9.45 -2.48 3.52
CA ALA A 149 9.95 -2.82 2.20
C ALA A 149 9.53 -1.75 1.20
N THR A 150 10.47 -1.19 0.44
CA THR A 150 10.21 -0.11 -0.52
C THR A 150 10.69 -0.51 -1.90
N LEU A 151 9.78 -0.46 -2.88
CA LEU A 151 10.10 -0.67 -4.29
C LEU A 151 10.27 0.69 -4.99
N LEU A 152 11.42 0.87 -5.61
CA LEU A 152 11.79 2.04 -6.39
C LEU A 152 11.96 1.66 -7.85
N ASP A 153 11.55 2.52 -8.77
CA ASP A 153 11.86 2.36 -10.19
C ASP A 153 13.33 2.69 -10.51
N ALA A 154 13.71 2.56 -11.78
CA ALA A 154 15.07 2.86 -12.25
C ALA A 154 15.49 4.34 -12.09
N SER A 155 14.52 5.25 -11.90
CA SER A 155 14.75 6.67 -11.62
C SER A 155 14.81 6.99 -10.12
N TRP A 156 14.76 5.97 -9.25
CA TRP A 156 14.68 6.07 -7.79
C TRP A 156 13.35 6.63 -7.28
N ALA A 157 12.31 6.70 -8.12
CA ALA A 157 10.98 7.07 -7.67
C ALA A 157 10.32 5.89 -6.97
N GLU A 158 9.72 6.15 -5.80
CA GLU A 158 9.01 5.12 -5.05
C GLU A 158 7.70 4.73 -5.72
N ILE A 159 7.62 3.45 -6.10
CA ILE A 159 6.43 2.81 -6.68
C ILE A 159 5.46 2.40 -5.57
N CYS A 160 5.95 1.70 -4.55
CA CYS A 160 5.15 1.35 -3.38
C CYS A 160 6.03 1.01 -2.17
N CYS A 161 5.39 1.08 -1.00
CA CYS A 161 5.99 0.70 0.27
C CYS A 161 5.04 -0.27 1.01
N TRP A 162 5.62 -1.22 1.74
CA TRP A 162 4.93 -2.17 2.60
C TRP A 162 5.54 -2.08 4.00
N LYS A 163 4.70 -2.05 5.04
CA LYS A 163 5.11 -1.95 6.44
C LYS A 163 4.39 -2.98 7.28
N TYR A 164 5.08 -3.46 8.32
CA TYR A 164 4.50 -4.36 9.31
C TYR A 164 5.15 -4.13 10.68
N GLY A 165 4.49 -4.59 11.74
CA GLY A 165 4.96 -4.39 13.12
C GLY A 165 5.26 -2.94 13.46
N VAL A 166 6.33 -2.67 14.22
CA VAL A 166 6.66 -1.32 14.72
C VAL A 166 6.77 -0.26 13.62
N ALA A 167 7.19 -0.64 12.42
CA ALA A 167 7.37 0.29 11.31
C ALA A 167 6.03 0.90 10.85
N ALA A 168 4.91 0.19 11.06
CA ALA A 168 3.57 0.65 10.72
C ALA A 168 2.88 1.44 11.85
N HIS A 169 3.41 1.46 13.08
CA HIS A 169 2.66 1.97 14.23
C HIS A 169 2.28 3.45 14.11
N CYS A 170 3.16 4.29 13.56
CA CYS A 170 2.90 5.72 13.43
C CYS A 170 1.90 6.08 12.32
N GLU A 171 1.53 5.12 11.47
CA GLU A 171 0.62 5.33 10.34
C GLU A 171 -0.76 4.74 10.59
N VAL A 172 -0.91 3.83 11.55
CA VAL A 172 -2.18 3.14 11.79
C VAL A 172 -2.81 3.63 13.06
N ALA A 173 -4.07 4.06 12.96
CA ALA A 173 -4.83 4.55 14.10
C ALA A 173 -6.25 4.00 14.11
N ILE A 174 -6.84 3.94 15.30
CA ILE A 174 -8.30 3.87 15.42
C ILE A 174 -8.84 5.27 15.06
N SER A 175 -9.52 5.39 13.94
CA SER A 175 -10.08 6.67 13.46
C SER A 175 -11.43 6.98 14.10
N GLN A 176 -12.22 5.95 14.39
CA GLN A 176 -13.58 6.11 14.90
C GLN A 176 -14.03 4.86 15.66
N VAL A 177 -14.84 5.08 16.70
CA VAL A 177 -15.71 4.05 17.28
C VAL A 177 -17.16 4.50 17.08
N HIS A 178 -17.96 3.67 16.43
CA HIS A 178 -19.37 3.94 16.17
C HIS A 178 -20.24 3.07 17.09
N TYR A 179 -21.17 3.72 17.79
CA TYR A 179 -22.00 3.13 18.84
C TYR A 179 -23.48 3.57 18.68
N ASP A 180 -24.09 3.31 17.53
CA ASP A 180 -25.49 3.70 17.25
C ASP A 180 -26.53 2.75 17.89
N ARG A 181 -27.78 3.24 18.00
CA ARG A 181 -28.87 2.69 18.80
C ARG A 181 -29.47 1.39 18.28
N ALA A 182 -29.22 1.01 17.03
CA ALA A 182 -29.55 -0.31 16.50
C ALA A 182 -28.36 -1.24 16.78
N GLN A 183 -28.54 -2.26 17.64
CA GLN A 183 -27.51 -3.12 18.26
C GLN A 183 -26.56 -3.88 17.30
N HIS A 184 -26.58 -3.61 16.00
CA HIS A 184 -25.91 -4.41 14.97
C HIS A 184 -24.90 -3.64 14.12
N ASP A 185 -24.97 -2.31 14.04
CA ASP A 185 -24.07 -1.50 13.19
C ASP A 185 -22.94 -0.81 13.96
N GLU A 186 -22.71 -1.22 15.22
CA GLU A 186 -21.56 -0.70 15.96
C GLU A 186 -20.25 -1.26 15.39
N TYR A 187 -19.21 -0.43 15.29
CA TYR A 187 -17.91 -0.84 14.77
C TYR A 187 -16.76 -0.01 15.32
N VAL A 188 -15.56 -0.58 15.25
CA VAL A 188 -14.30 0.16 15.34
C VAL A 188 -13.72 0.28 13.95
N GLU A 189 -13.37 1.51 13.56
CA GLU A 189 -12.69 1.80 12.30
C GLU A 189 -11.19 2.00 12.56
N ILE A 190 -10.39 1.27 11.78
CA ILE A 190 -8.93 1.36 11.79
C ILE A 190 -8.54 1.98 10.45
N ALA A 191 -7.83 3.10 10.50
CA ALA A 191 -7.36 3.82 9.33
C ALA A 191 -5.84 3.74 9.24
N ASN A 192 -5.36 3.56 8.02
CA ASN A 192 -3.98 3.82 7.64
C ASN A 192 -3.91 5.27 7.16
N LEU A 193 -3.14 6.10 7.84
CA LEU A 193 -2.92 7.51 7.54
C LEU A 193 -1.68 7.71 6.66
N GLY A 194 -0.89 6.65 6.45
CA GLY A 194 0.33 6.65 5.66
C GLY A 194 0.12 6.24 4.21
N SER A 195 1.22 6.30 3.44
CA SER A 195 1.25 5.95 2.02
C SER A 195 1.72 4.52 1.74
N ALA A 196 2.06 3.73 2.77
CA ALA A 196 2.48 2.34 2.63
C ALA A 196 1.29 1.38 2.79
N TRP A 197 1.37 0.20 2.18
CA TRP A 197 0.55 -0.94 2.59
C TRP A 197 0.95 -1.39 3.97
N VAL A 198 -0.02 -1.79 4.80
CA VAL A 198 0.22 -2.26 6.15
C VAL A 198 -0.27 -3.69 6.30
N ASP A 199 0.59 -4.58 6.80
CA ASP A 199 0.19 -5.91 7.25
C ASP A 199 -0.40 -5.85 8.67
N LEU A 200 -1.66 -6.23 8.79
CA LEU A 200 -2.39 -6.33 10.06
C LEU A 200 -2.43 -7.76 10.61
N SER A 201 -1.78 -8.74 9.97
CA SER A 201 -1.82 -10.15 10.40
C SER A 201 -1.46 -10.30 11.88
N GLY A 202 -2.37 -10.87 12.66
CA GLY A 202 -2.20 -11.10 14.10
C GLY A 202 -2.33 -9.84 14.98
N TRP A 203 -2.61 -8.66 14.40
CA TRP A 203 -2.96 -7.48 15.19
C TRP A 203 -4.33 -7.70 15.82
N SER A 204 -4.63 -6.97 16.91
CA SER A 204 -5.89 -7.14 17.61
C SER A 204 -6.53 -5.83 18.03
N VAL A 205 -7.86 -5.80 17.98
CA VAL A 205 -8.69 -4.75 18.57
C VAL A 205 -9.20 -5.28 19.91
N VAL A 206 -8.89 -4.55 20.98
CA VAL A 206 -9.32 -4.87 22.34
C VAL A 206 -10.18 -3.72 22.87
N GLY A 207 -11.35 -4.04 23.40
CA GLY A 207 -12.17 -3.07 24.12
C GLY A 207 -12.14 -3.28 25.64
N ASP A 208 -12.71 -2.32 26.34
CA ASP A 208 -12.79 -2.21 27.80
C ASP A 208 -13.49 -3.38 28.53
N LYS A 209 -14.35 -4.15 27.86
CA LYS A 209 -15.05 -5.33 28.40
C LYS A 209 -14.37 -6.65 28.05
N SER A 210 -13.08 -6.62 27.75
CA SER A 210 -12.31 -7.80 27.33
C SER A 210 -12.79 -8.41 26.00
N GLN A 211 -13.57 -7.67 25.20
CA GLN A 211 -13.83 -8.04 23.82
C GLN A 211 -12.54 -7.92 23.02
N GLN A 212 -12.22 -8.96 22.26
CA GLN A 212 -11.03 -9.01 21.43
C GLN A 212 -11.37 -9.55 20.05
N PHE A 213 -10.82 -8.92 19.02
CA PHE A 213 -10.82 -9.40 17.66
C PHE A 213 -9.37 -9.44 17.17
N GLU A 214 -8.94 -10.55 16.59
CA GLU A 214 -7.62 -10.69 15.98
C GLU A 214 -7.78 -10.73 14.46
N PHE A 215 -6.99 -9.92 13.76
CA PHE A 215 -6.96 -9.90 12.30
C PHE A 215 -6.33 -11.20 11.78
N PRO A 216 -6.98 -11.88 10.81
CA PRO A 216 -6.46 -13.12 10.25
C PRO A 216 -5.17 -12.89 9.46
N THR A 217 -4.38 -13.94 9.28
CA THR A 217 -3.22 -13.93 8.37
C THR A 217 -3.61 -13.45 6.98
N GLY A 218 -2.84 -12.51 6.43
CA GLY A 218 -3.10 -11.88 5.14
C GLY A 218 -4.06 -10.69 5.21
N ALA A 219 -4.52 -10.29 6.40
CA ALA A 219 -5.24 -9.03 6.56
C ALA A 219 -4.31 -7.85 6.26
N VAL A 220 -4.66 -7.07 5.25
CA VAL A 220 -3.86 -5.93 4.78
C VAL A 220 -4.69 -4.67 4.76
N LEU A 221 -4.04 -3.55 5.09
CA LEU A 221 -4.63 -2.22 5.03
C LEU A 221 -3.91 -1.41 3.95
N ARG A 222 -4.66 -1.06 2.91
CA ARG A 222 -4.11 -0.27 1.78
C ARG A 222 -3.63 1.11 2.23
N PRO A 223 -2.72 1.75 1.49
CA PRO A 223 -2.35 3.15 1.69
C PRO A 223 -3.59 4.02 1.79
N GLN A 224 -3.63 4.88 2.82
CA GLN A 224 -4.78 5.75 3.07
C GLN A 224 -6.14 5.01 3.02
N GLY A 225 -6.14 3.77 3.51
CA GLY A 225 -7.31 2.90 3.57
C GLY A 225 -7.92 2.88 4.97
N MET A 226 -9.13 2.33 5.07
CA MET A 226 -9.70 1.96 6.35
C MET A 226 -10.31 0.56 6.29
N VAL A 227 -10.39 -0.09 7.45
CA VAL A 227 -11.15 -1.31 7.69
C VAL A 227 -12.03 -1.11 8.92
N ARG A 228 -13.14 -1.83 8.97
CA ARG A 228 -14.06 -1.82 10.11
C ARG A 228 -14.21 -3.21 10.69
N VAL A 229 -14.19 -3.27 12.02
CA VAL A 229 -14.53 -4.48 12.78
C VAL A 229 -15.87 -4.23 13.44
N TYR A 230 -16.91 -4.87 12.94
CA TYR A 230 -18.29 -4.71 13.40
C TYR A 230 -18.60 -5.60 14.60
N THR A 231 -19.56 -5.19 15.42
CA THR A 231 -20.05 -6.00 16.55
C THR A 231 -20.69 -7.30 16.05
N SER A 232 -21.63 -7.23 15.10
CA SER A 232 -22.37 -8.41 14.61
C SER A 232 -22.47 -8.53 13.09
N LEU A 233 -22.37 -7.41 12.37
CA LEU A 233 -22.45 -7.40 10.91
C LEU A 233 -21.11 -7.80 10.28
N CYS A 234 -21.14 -8.08 8.98
CA CYS A 234 -19.95 -8.33 8.18
C CYS A 234 -20.14 -7.66 6.82
N HIS A 235 -19.39 -6.59 6.56
CA HIS A 235 -19.47 -5.82 5.32
C HIS A 235 -18.17 -5.97 4.53
N THR A 236 -18.24 -6.64 3.38
CA THR A 236 -17.06 -6.89 2.53
C THR A 236 -16.45 -5.61 1.97
N GLN A 237 -17.23 -4.52 1.81
CA GLN A 237 -16.70 -3.23 1.33
C GLN A 237 -15.74 -2.56 2.34
N THR A 238 -15.82 -2.92 3.61
CA THR A 238 -15.02 -2.32 4.71
C THR A 238 -14.10 -3.36 5.38
N GLY A 239 -13.78 -4.43 4.66
CA GLY A 239 -12.83 -5.47 5.10
C GLY A 239 -13.48 -6.78 5.54
N GLY A 240 -14.77 -6.80 5.84
CA GLY A 240 -15.49 -8.02 6.20
C GLY A 240 -15.13 -8.59 7.57
N PHE A 241 -14.75 -7.74 8.52
CA PHE A 241 -14.37 -8.17 9.87
C PHE A 241 -15.51 -7.98 10.88
N SER A 242 -15.64 -8.95 11.79
CA SER A 242 -16.69 -8.96 12.80
C SER A 242 -16.24 -9.64 14.08
N PHE A 243 -16.66 -9.12 15.23
CA PHE A 243 -16.60 -9.81 16.52
C PHE A 243 -17.58 -10.99 16.60
N ASN A 244 -18.56 -11.08 15.67
CA ASN A 244 -19.64 -12.07 15.69
C ASN A 244 -20.42 -12.11 17.02
N SER A 245 -20.52 -10.97 17.71
CA SER A 245 -21.23 -10.84 18.97
C SER A 245 -22.73 -10.68 18.73
N LYS A 246 -23.55 -11.23 19.61
CA LYS A 246 -25.01 -11.00 19.64
C LYS A 246 -25.41 -9.82 20.54
N GLN A 247 -24.44 -9.24 21.26
CA GLN A 247 -24.64 -8.16 22.22
C GLN A 247 -23.80 -6.96 21.81
N ALA A 248 -24.33 -5.76 22.07
CA ALA A 248 -23.61 -4.50 21.91
C ALA A 248 -22.29 -4.51 22.71
N LEU A 249 -21.21 -4.08 22.06
CA LEU A 249 -19.87 -4.10 22.65
C LEU A 249 -19.42 -2.70 23.10
N TRP A 250 -19.88 -1.65 22.43
CA TRP A 250 -19.36 -0.29 22.60
C TRP A 250 -20.35 0.57 23.40
N MET A 251 -19.90 1.12 24.54
CA MET A 251 -20.76 1.86 25.47
C MET A 251 -21.03 3.30 25.02
N ARG A 252 -22.18 3.83 25.44
CA ARG A 252 -22.61 5.21 25.14
C ARG A 252 -22.10 6.25 26.12
N GLU A 253 -21.76 5.84 27.33
CA GLU A 253 -21.33 6.70 28.44
C GLU A 253 -19.81 6.88 28.48
N GLY A 254 -19.17 6.55 27.36
CA GLY A 254 -17.74 6.51 27.16
C GLY A 254 -17.18 5.09 27.26
N GLY A 255 -16.01 4.91 26.64
CA GLY A 255 -15.34 3.64 26.55
C GLY A 255 -13.94 3.80 25.96
N GLU A 256 -13.25 2.68 25.85
CA GLU A 256 -11.90 2.64 25.30
C GLU A 256 -11.74 1.47 24.33
N ALA A 257 -11.11 1.76 23.19
CA ALA A 257 -10.65 0.77 22.24
C ALA A 257 -9.13 0.90 22.07
N CYS A 258 -8.43 -0.22 22.14
CA CYS A 258 -7.00 -0.33 21.90
C CYS A 258 -6.76 -1.17 20.64
N LEU A 259 -5.85 -0.71 19.80
CA LEU A 259 -5.27 -1.49 18.72
C LEU A 259 -3.89 -1.95 19.17
N LEU A 260 -3.68 -3.27 19.18
CA LEU A 260 -2.42 -3.90 19.53
C LEU A 260 -1.84 -4.59 18.29
N ASP A 261 -0.52 -4.60 18.16
CA ASP A 261 0.15 -5.38 17.11
C ASP A 261 0.22 -6.89 17.45
N TYR A 262 0.85 -7.69 16.58
CA TYR A 262 1.03 -9.13 16.77
C TYR A 262 1.94 -9.52 17.95
N GLN A 263 2.61 -8.55 18.60
CA GLN A 263 3.37 -8.73 19.84
C GLN A 263 2.64 -8.16 21.06
N SER A 264 1.36 -7.82 20.91
CA SER A 264 0.53 -7.17 21.94
C SER A 264 1.02 -5.79 22.38
N ARG A 265 1.80 -5.10 21.54
CA ARG A 265 2.24 -3.72 21.81
C ARG A 265 1.15 -2.76 21.37
N LEU A 266 0.90 -1.72 22.17
CA LEU A 266 -0.08 -0.70 21.85
C LEU A 266 0.34 0.10 20.61
N VAL A 267 -0.53 0.13 19.61
CA VAL A 267 -0.39 0.92 18.39
C VAL A 267 -1.20 2.21 18.49
N SER A 268 -2.48 2.06 18.82
CA SER A 268 -3.42 3.18 18.91
C SER A 268 -4.40 2.95 20.05
N LYS A 269 -4.83 4.04 20.67
CA LYS A 269 -5.87 4.04 21.70
C LYS A 269 -6.87 5.14 21.38
N PHE A 270 -8.15 4.83 21.50
CA PHE A 270 -9.24 5.75 21.24
C PHE A 270 -10.25 5.69 22.37
N SER A 271 -10.61 6.88 22.87
CA SER A 271 -11.62 7.07 23.91
C SER A 271 -12.65 8.07 23.41
N TRP A 272 -13.92 7.83 23.73
CA TRP A 272 -15.05 8.70 23.38
C TRP A 272 -15.92 8.98 24.59
#